data_AF-A0A9E2UNU6-F1
#
_entry.id   AF-A0A9E2UNU6-F1
#
_cell.length_a   1.000
_cell.length_b   1.000
_cell.length_c   1.000
_cell.angle_alpha   90.00
_cell.angle_beta   90.00
_cell.angle_gamma   90.00
#
_symmetry.space_group_name_H-M   'P 1'
#
loop_
_entity.id
_entity.type
_entity.pdbx_description
1 polymer ?
#
loop_
_entity_poly.entity_id
_entity_poly.type
_entity_poly.pdbx_seq_one_letter_code
_entity_poly.pdbx_strand_id
1 'polypeptide(L)'
;MSISASEKLNEFYSNFTDKDYVLILINADPDAIASAMAVKRLLWGRVNSVTISSINIIKRPDNLAMIRLLGVNLVHVNLIDEKKYSRFVIVDSQPN
;
A
#
# COMPACT_ATOMS: atom_id res chain seq x y z
N MET A 1 -1.95 -28.17 5.50
CA MET A 1 -2.02 -27.41 6.77
C MET A 1 -2.05 -25.94 6.40
N SER A 2 -3.01 -25.16 6.92
CA SER A 2 -3.01 -23.72 6.73
C SER A 2 -1.83 -23.11 7.51
N ILE A 3 -0.90 -22.47 6.81
CA ILE A 3 0.15 -21.64 7.43
C ILE A 3 -0.48 -20.63 8.40
N SER A 4 0.14 -20.48 9.57
CA SER A 4 -0.29 -19.55 10.61
C SER A 4 -0.15 -18.09 10.15
N ALA A 5 -0.83 -17.17 10.83
CA ALA A 5 -0.71 -15.74 10.52
C ALA A 5 0.74 -15.23 10.69
N SER A 6 1.46 -15.73 11.69
CA SER A 6 2.86 -15.38 11.93
C SER A 6 3.78 -15.88 10.82
N GLU A 7 3.57 -17.10 10.32
CA GLU A 7 4.35 -17.64 9.20
C GLU A 7 4.09 -16.86 7.92
N LYS A 8 2.82 -16.56 7.59
CA LYS A 8 2.45 -15.71 6.45
C LYS A 8 3.12 -14.33 6.53
N LEU A 9 3.18 -13.76 7.73
CA LEU A 9 3.80 -12.46 7.96
C LEU A 9 5.32 -12.53 7.75
N ASN A 10 5.97 -13.60 8.21
CA ASN A 10 7.41 -13.79 8.00
C ASN A 10 7.72 -14.02 6.51
N GLU A 11 6.92 -14.82 5.81
CA GLU A 11 7.02 -14.98 4.36
C GLU A 11 6.83 -13.64 3.65
N PHE A 12 5.83 -12.84 4.03
CA PHE A 12 5.64 -11.50 3.50
C PHE A 12 6.90 -10.64 3.69
N TYR A 13 7.44 -10.57 4.91
CA TYR A 13 8.67 -9.81 5.18
C TYR A 13 9.89 -10.30 4.41
N SER A 14 9.99 -11.59 4.09
CA SER A 14 11.13 -12.16 3.35
C SER A 14 11.28 -11.62 1.92
N ASN A 15 10.25 -10.97 1.38
CA ASN A 15 10.27 -10.37 0.05
C ASN A 15 10.93 -8.98 0.01
N PHE A 16 11.28 -8.41 1.17
CA PHE A 16 11.76 -7.04 1.29
C PHE A 16 13.14 -6.96 1.95
N THR A 17 13.87 -5.91 1.58
CA THR A 17 15.16 -5.51 2.14
C THR A 17 15.10 -4.06 2.63
N ASP A 18 16.06 -3.68 3.47
CA ASP A 18 16.20 -2.32 4.01
C ASP A 18 16.46 -1.25 2.92
N LYS A 19 16.90 -1.67 1.73
CA LYS A 19 17.15 -0.80 0.57
C LYS A 19 15.93 -0.59 -0.31
N ASP A 20 14.84 -1.32 -0.09
CA ASP A 20 13.71 -1.29 -0.99
C ASP A 20 12.90 0.00 -0.90
N TYR A 21 12.52 0.51 -2.07
CA TYR A 21 11.55 1.58 -2.25
C TYR A 21 10.24 0.94 -2.69
N VAL A 22 9.26 0.90 -1.81
CA VAL A 22 8.03 0.14 -2.01
C VAL A 22 6.89 1.04 -2.48
N LEU A 23 6.25 0.66 -3.59
CA LEU A 23 5.01 1.26 -4.06
C LEU A 23 3.83 0.35 -3.74
N ILE A 24 2.87 0.85 -2.97
CA ILE A 24 1.58 0.19 -2.73
C ILE A 24 0.56 0.75 -3.71
N LEU A 25 0.00 -0.09 -4.57
CA LEU A 25 -1.02 0.27 -5.55
C LEU A 25 -2.39 -0.21 -5.08
N ILE A 26 -3.36 0.71 -5.10
CA ILE A 26 -4.76 0.43 -4.71
C ILE A 26 -5.78 1.04 -5.67
N ASN A 27 -6.93 0.38 -5.79
CA ASN A 27 -8.16 1.04 -6.19
C ASN A 27 -8.77 1.66 -4.91
N ALA A 28 -8.75 2.98 -4.80
CA ALA A 28 -9.01 3.66 -3.54
C ALA A 28 -10.48 3.61 -3.11
N ASP A 29 -10.76 2.72 -2.17
CA ASP A 29 -11.94 2.65 -1.31
C ASP A 29 -11.50 2.57 0.17
N PRO A 30 -12.42 2.58 1.14
CA PRO A 30 -12.05 2.54 2.55
C PRO A 30 -11.21 1.32 2.94
N ASP A 31 -11.50 0.14 2.38
CA ASP A 31 -10.86 -1.12 2.75
C ASP A 31 -9.46 -1.23 2.15
N ALA A 32 -9.30 -0.85 0.88
CA ALA A 32 -8.01 -0.75 0.20
C ALA A 32 -7.11 0.32 0.84
N ILE A 33 -7.66 1.49 1.22
CA ILE A 33 -6.91 2.53 1.92
C ILE A 33 -6.45 2.02 3.28
N ALA A 34 -7.34 1.42 4.07
CA ALA A 34 -7.00 0.89 5.39
C ALA A 34 -5.95 -0.22 5.29
N SER A 35 -6.10 -1.12 4.31
CA SER A 35 -5.17 -2.22 4.07
C SER A 35 -3.80 -1.71 3.59
N ALA A 36 -3.76 -0.70 2.73
CA ALA A 36 -2.50 -0.06 2.33
C ALA A 36 -1.80 0.64 3.50
N MET A 37 -2.55 1.31 4.38
CA MET A 37 -2.01 1.88 5.61
C MET A 37 -1.45 0.79 6.54
N ALA A 38 -2.14 -0.34 6.67
CA ALA A 38 -1.67 -1.48 7.45
C ALA A 38 -0.36 -2.05 6.88
N VAL A 39 -0.27 -2.28 5.57
CA VAL A 39 0.96 -2.73 4.91
C VAL A 39 2.09 -1.72 5.11
N LYS A 40 1.82 -0.43 4.93
CA LYS A 40 2.81 0.64 5.21
C LYS A 40 3.30 0.59 6.65
N ARG A 41 2.40 0.32 7.62
CA ARG A 41 2.76 0.17 9.03
C ARG A 41 3.60 -1.07 9.30
N LEU A 42 3.31 -2.20 8.65
CA LEU A 42 4.08 -3.44 8.77
C LEU A 42 5.52 -3.29 8.23
N LEU A 43 5.67 -2.52 7.14
CA LEU A 43 6.98 -2.24 6.53
C LEU A 43 7.73 -1.07 7.20
N TRP A 44 7.13 -0.40 8.19
CA TRP A 44 7.75 0.72 8.90
C TRP A 44 9.07 0.30 9.55
N GLY A 45 10.16 0.99 9.19
CA GLY A 45 11.49 0.72 9.71
C GLY A 45 12.12 -0.58 9.17
N ARG A 46 11.51 -1.23 8.18
CA ARG A 46 12.04 -2.44 7.53
C ARG A 46 12.54 -2.21 6.11
N VAL A 47 12.04 -1.17 5.45
CA VAL A 47 12.38 -0.78 4.07
C VAL A 47 12.75 0.70 4.04
N ASN A 48 13.36 1.16 2.94
CA ASN A 48 13.82 2.55 2.81
C ASN A 48 12.65 3.53 2.81
N SER A 49 11.62 3.26 1.99
CA SER A 49 10.42 4.07 1.95
C SER A 49 9.21 3.30 1.43
N VAL A 50 8.02 3.79 1.78
CA VAL A 50 6.74 3.24 1.32
C VAL A 50 5.83 4.38 0.86
N THR A 51 5.44 4.33 -0.41
CA THR A 51 4.47 5.25 -1.02
C THR A 51 3.17 4.51 -1.29
N ILE A 52 2.03 5.12 -0.97
CA ILE A 52 0.71 4.60 -1.34
C ILE A 52 0.21 5.39 -2.54
N SER A 53 -0.23 4.67 -3.58
CA SER A 53 -0.70 5.25 -4.82
C SER A 53 -2.08 4.73 -5.21
N SER A 54 -2.96 5.62 -5.64
CA SER A 54 -4.29 5.27 -6.17
C SER A 54 -4.29 5.20 -7.69
N ILE A 55 -4.93 4.17 -8.22
CA ILE A 55 -5.12 3.98 -9.67
C ILE A 55 -6.33 4.78 -10.18
N ASN A 56 -7.38 4.85 -9.36
CA ASN A 56 -8.61 5.57 -9.66
C ASN A 56 -8.60 7.01 -9.12
N ILE A 57 -9.49 7.82 -9.67
CA ILE A 57 -9.86 9.12 -9.09
C ILE A 57 -10.88 8.88 -7.99
N ILE A 58 -10.58 9.31 -6.77
CA ILE A 58 -11.48 9.21 -5.63
C ILE A 58 -12.58 10.28 -5.76
N LYS A 59 -13.81 9.84 -6.01
CA LYS A 59 -14.96 10.75 -6.20
C LYS A 59 -15.89 10.81 -4.98
N ARG A 60 -15.85 9.80 -4.11
CA ARG A 60 -16.75 9.69 -2.95
C ARG A 60 -16.34 10.68 -1.85
N PRO A 61 -17.24 11.58 -1.39
CA PRO A 61 -16.93 12.56 -0.35
C PRO A 61 -16.42 11.93 0.95
N ASP A 62 -17.00 10.80 1.36
CA ASP A 62 -16.59 10.11 2.60
C ASP A 62 -15.15 9.59 2.52
N ASN A 63 -14.73 9.08 1.36
CA ASN A 63 -13.35 8.62 1.14
C ASN A 63 -12.38 9.80 1.15
N LEU A 64 -12.77 10.94 0.56
CA LEU A 64 -11.97 12.18 0.60
C LEU A 64 -11.84 12.70 2.04
N ALA A 65 -12.93 12.67 2.80
CA ALA A 65 -12.92 13.03 4.21
C ALA A 65 -12.01 12.10 5.02
N MET A 66 -12.10 10.78 4.80
CA MET A 66 -11.23 9.79 5.44
C MET A 66 -9.75 10.08 5.17
N ILE A 67 -9.36 10.29 3.91
CA ILE A 67 -7.97 10.60 3.53
C ILE A 67 -7.48 11.87 4.25
N ARG A 68 -8.31 12.93 4.24
CA ARG A 68 -7.98 14.19 4.88
C ARG A 68 -7.87 14.07 6.40
N LEU A 69 -8.83 13.41 7.04
CA LEU A 69 -8.90 13.29 8.50
C LEU A 69 -7.81 12.36 9.06
N LEU A 70 -7.49 11.29 8.34
CA LEU A 70 -6.43 10.35 8.73
C LEU A 70 -5.03 10.80 8.26
N GLY A 71 -4.92 11.89 7.50
CA GLY A 71 -3.66 12.39 6.97
C GLY A 71 -2.98 11.41 6.02
N VAL A 72 -3.75 10.64 5.25
CA VAL A 72 -3.20 9.64 4.33
C VAL A 72 -2.54 10.36 3.17
N ASN A 73 -1.22 10.23 3.04
CA ASN A 73 -0.50 10.71 1.86
C ASN A 73 -0.68 9.71 0.71
N LEU A 74 -1.67 9.97 -0.13
CA LEU A 74 -2.05 9.17 -1.29
C LEU A 74 -1.75 9.95 -2.56
N VAL A 75 -0.92 9.38 -3.44
CA VAL A 75 -0.51 10.00 -4.70
C VAL A 75 -1.22 9.29 -5.86
N HIS A 76 -1.69 10.02 -6.86
CA HIS A 76 -2.28 9.38 -8.03
C HIS A 76 -1.18 8.73 -8.89
N VAL A 77 -1.43 7.53 -9.44
CA VAL A 77 -0.42 6.74 -10.19
C VAL A 77 0.23 7.51 -11.35
N ASN A 78 -0.51 8.37 -12.03
CA ASN A 78 0.01 9.22 -13.12
C ASN A 78 1.11 10.22 -12.69
N LEU A 79 1.26 10.49 -11.39
CA LEU A 79 2.31 11.37 -10.83
C LEU A 79 3.52 10.58 -10.34
N ILE A 80 3.48 9.25 -10.43
CA ILE A 80 4.53 8.36 -9.96
C ILE A 80 5.53 8.08 -11.08
N ASP A 81 6.82 8.20 -10.76
CA ASP A 81 7.91 7.64 -11.56
C ASP A 81 8.22 6.24 -11.04
N GLU A 82 7.72 5.22 -11.74
CA GLU A 82 7.86 3.80 -11.37
C GLU A 82 9.32 3.36 -11.22
N LYS A 83 10.27 4.01 -11.91
CA LYS A 83 11.70 3.67 -11.87
C LYS A 83 12.33 3.94 -10.50
N LYS A 84 11.67 4.72 -9.64
CA LYS A 84 12.11 5.00 -8.27
C LYS A 84 11.77 3.88 -7.28
N TYR A 85 11.04 2.85 -7.70
CA TYR A 85 10.55 1.80 -6.83
C TYR A 85 11.15 0.44 -7.23
N SER A 86 11.56 -0.34 -6.23
CA SER A 86 12.16 -1.67 -6.41
C SER A 86 11.19 -2.80 -6.11
N ARG A 87 10.08 -2.49 -5.44
CA ARG A 87 9.05 -3.44 -5.02
C ARG A 87 7.66 -2.83 -5.20
N PHE A 88 6.73 -3.66 -5.63
CA PHE A 88 5.34 -3.31 -5.84
C PHE A 88 4.46 -4.22 -5.00
N VAL A 89 3.55 -3.63 -4.25
CA VAL A 89 2.54 -4.35 -3.47
C VAL A 89 1.17 -3.92 -3.97
N ILE A 90 0.35 -4.90 -4.31
CA ILE A 90 -1.01 -4.67 -4.75
C ILE A 90 -1.94 -5.13 -3.63
N VAL A 91 -2.86 -4.27 -3.25
CA VAL A 91 -3.82 -4.53 -2.17
C VAL A 91 -5.22 -4.29 -2.70
N ASP A 92 -6.13 -5.19 -2.35
CA ASP A 92 -7.56 -5.10 -2.69
C ASP A 92 -7.83 -4.73 -4.17
N SER A 93 -7.08 -5.38 -5.06
CA SER A 93 -7.16 -5.15 -6.52
C SER A 93 -7.45 -6.46 -7.24
N GLN A 94 -8.47 -7.19 -6.78
CA GLN A 94 -8.94 -8.36 -7.50
C GLN A 94 -9.48 -7.94 -8.87
N PRO A 95 -9.06 -8.60 -9.97
CA PRO A 95 -9.67 -8.38 -11.26
C PRO A 95 -11.11 -8.89 -11.22
N ASN A 96 -12.06 -8.05 -11.65
CA ASN A 96 -13.42 -8.46 -11.97
C ASN A 96 -13.51 -8.88 -13.44
#